data_AF-A0A8X6KRI4-F1
#
_entry.id   AF-A0A8X6KRI4-F1
#
_cell.length_a   1.000
_cell.length_b   1.000
_cell.length_c   1.000
_cell.angle_alpha   90.00
_cell.angle_beta   90.00
_cell.angle_gamma   90.00
#
_symmetry.space_group_name_H-M   'P 1'
#
loop_
_entity.id
_entity.type
_entity.pdbx_description
1 polymer ?
#
loop_
_entity_poly.entity_id
_entity_poly.type
_entity_poly.pdbx_seq_one_letter_code
_entity_poly.pdbx_strand_id
1 'polypeptide(L)'
;YPSPFVVNCTSYGLPLQYSTLTSIYLRLFIKYPVPNAFRYSQHVWIVDSKIEKVFLSIFEHYIPAAVMDLMLILKGKKPKVFALYRFLDRITGVTSYFTTKRVVFATENLRDLKNAVSPEKAEELYTDLEGLDLEDYAKDLVTGAPQYDWKTDKKSKAERIKLIKRMYYFTLFIQVLSIILLFWVLYAAFRLVAHLPFSN
;
A
#
# COMPACT_ATOMS: atom_id res chain seq x y z
N TYR A 1 -44.22 -4.50 -16.29
CA TYR A 1 -43.57 -4.65 -14.97
C TYR A 1 -42.83 -3.36 -14.66
N PRO A 2 -43.00 -2.77 -13.46
CA PRO A 2 -42.14 -1.66 -13.05
C PRO A 2 -40.68 -2.14 -13.00
N SER A 3 -39.74 -1.26 -13.37
CA SER A 3 -38.32 -1.55 -13.25
C SER A 3 -37.97 -1.79 -11.78
N PRO A 4 -37.10 -2.76 -11.45
CA PRO A 4 -36.62 -2.94 -10.08
C PRO A 4 -35.92 -1.66 -9.60
N PHE A 5 -36.07 -1.36 -8.31
CA PHE A 5 -35.34 -0.28 -7.65
C PHE A 5 -33.89 -0.72 -7.47
N VAL A 6 -32.95 0.00 -8.10
CA VAL A 6 -31.52 -0.34 -8.10
C VAL A 6 -30.76 0.72 -7.34
N VAL A 7 -30.01 0.31 -6.32
CA VAL A 7 -29.13 1.18 -5.54
C VAL A 7 -27.69 0.77 -5.79
N ASN A 8 -26.84 1.74 -6.13
CA ASN A 8 -25.40 1.51 -6.27
C ASN A 8 -24.76 1.37 -4.87
N CYS A 9 -23.83 0.43 -4.71
CA CYS A 9 -23.00 0.31 -3.51
C CYS A 9 -21.93 1.41 -3.47
N THR A 10 -22.36 2.66 -3.37
CA THR A 10 -21.54 3.86 -3.40
C THR A 10 -21.99 4.79 -2.28
N SER A 11 -21.09 5.56 -1.70
CA SER A 11 -21.46 6.53 -0.67
C SER A 11 -21.71 7.92 -1.24
N TYR A 12 -22.60 8.68 -0.60
CA TYR A 12 -22.68 10.13 -0.75
C TYR A 12 -22.17 10.80 0.54
N GLY A 13 -21.84 12.09 0.49
CA GLY A 13 -21.47 12.87 1.68
C GLY A 13 -20.09 12.55 2.28
N LEU A 14 -19.35 11.58 1.73
CA LEU A 14 -18.02 11.19 2.19
C LEU A 14 -16.96 11.43 1.11
N PRO A 15 -16.43 12.66 0.97
CA PRO A 15 -15.37 12.96 0.01
C PRO A 15 -14.04 12.33 0.49
N LEU A 16 -13.85 11.04 0.19
CA LEU A 16 -12.68 10.29 0.61
C LEU A 16 -11.51 10.50 -0.36
N GLN A 17 -10.39 11.01 0.16
CA GLN A 17 -9.12 11.01 -0.57
C GLN A 17 -8.32 9.75 -0.27
N TYR A 18 -7.76 9.13 -1.32
CA TYR A 18 -6.94 7.94 -1.18
C TYR A 18 -5.70 8.16 -0.30
N SER A 19 -5.11 9.36 -0.35
CA SER A 19 -4.01 9.79 0.52
C SER A 19 -4.41 9.79 2.00
N THR A 20 -5.59 10.34 2.33
CA THR A 20 -6.12 10.34 3.70
C THR A 20 -6.30 8.91 4.21
N LEU A 21 -6.97 8.06 3.42
CA LEU A 21 -7.18 6.65 3.77
C LEU A 21 -5.85 5.91 3.99
N THR A 22 -4.89 6.13 3.09
CA THR A 22 -3.54 5.54 3.20
C THR A 22 -2.84 6.00 4.48
N SER A 23 -2.92 7.28 4.82
CA SER A 23 -2.29 7.82 6.03
C SER A 23 -2.86 7.22 7.31
N ILE A 24 -4.18 7.04 7.38
CA ILE A 24 -4.87 6.40 8.50
C ILE A 24 -4.40 4.95 8.64
N TYR A 25 -4.42 4.18 7.55
CA TYR A 25 -3.97 2.78 7.59
C TYR A 25 -2.49 2.63 7.93
N LEU A 26 -1.60 3.50 7.45
CA LEU A 26 -0.19 3.48 7.84
C LEU A 26 -0.02 3.63 9.36
N ARG A 27 -0.74 4.55 9.99
CA ARG A 27 -0.73 4.71 11.46
C ARG A 27 -1.30 3.48 12.17
N LEU A 28 -2.43 2.97 11.70
CA LEU A 28 -3.10 1.83 12.31
C LEU A 28 -2.27 0.55 12.19
N PHE A 29 -1.64 0.26 11.05
CA PHE A 29 -0.79 -0.92 10.89
C PHE A 29 0.45 -0.88 11.78
N ILE A 30 1.02 0.30 12.05
CA ILE A 30 2.10 0.46 13.03
C ILE A 30 1.61 0.09 14.44
N LYS A 31 0.42 0.58 14.80
CA LYS A 31 -0.17 0.33 16.11
C LYS A 31 -0.70 -1.10 16.26
N TYR A 32 -1.19 -1.71 15.19
CA TYR A 32 -1.83 -3.02 15.14
C TYR A 32 -1.26 -3.78 13.93
N PRO A 33 -0.07 -4.39 14.05
CA PRO A 33 0.51 -5.11 12.93
C PRO A 33 -0.37 -6.29 12.53
N VAL A 34 -0.64 -6.40 11.23
CA VAL A 34 -1.35 -7.55 10.68
C VAL A 34 -0.51 -8.83 10.81
N PRO A 35 -1.16 -10.00 10.91
CA PRO A 35 -0.49 -11.28 10.84
C PRO A 35 0.45 -11.36 9.64
N ASN A 36 1.61 -11.97 9.83
CA ASN A 36 2.64 -12.13 8.78
C ASN A 36 3.16 -10.83 8.14
N ALA A 37 2.86 -9.65 8.70
CA ALA A 37 3.42 -8.40 8.24
C ALA A 37 4.96 -8.50 8.18
N PHE A 38 5.48 -8.21 7.00
CA PHE A 38 6.89 -8.38 6.67
C PHE A 38 7.70 -7.07 6.84
N ARG A 39 7.11 -5.93 6.47
CA ARG A 39 7.72 -4.59 6.56
C ARG A 39 6.62 -3.54 6.78
N TYR A 40 6.94 -2.43 7.47
CA TYR A 40 6.12 -1.21 7.42
C TYR A 40 6.55 -0.37 6.22
N SER A 41 5.59 0.12 5.44
CA SER A 41 5.86 1.24 4.55
C SER A 41 5.93 2.50 5.42
N GLN A 42 7.06 3.20 5.42
CA GLN A 42 7.12 4.51 6.10
C GLN A 42 6.43 5.59 5.29
N HIS A 43 6.55 5.47 3.98
CA HIS A 43 6.01 6.39 3.01
C HIS A 43 5.29 5.57 1.94
N VAL A 44 4.21 6.12 1.43
CA VAL A 44 3.59 5.65 0.19
C VAL A 44 3.75 6.80 -0.78
N TRP A 45 4.63 6.61 -1.76
CA TRP A 45 4.87 7.61 -2.80
C TRP A 45 3.75 7.52 -3.82
N ILE A 46 2.93 8.56 -3.88
CA ILE A 46 1.95 8.75 -4.95
C ILE A 46 2.54 9.79 -5.88
N VAL A 47 2.96 9.36 -7.06
CA VAL A 47 3.64 10.20 -8.06
C VAL A 47 2.92 10.11 -9.39
N ASP A 48 2.81 11.25 -10.07
CA ASP A 48 2.17 11.33 -11.39
C ASP A 48 3.13 10.90 -12.52
N SER A 49 4.43 11.09 -12.30
CA SER A 49 5.46 10.75 -13.28
C SER A 49 5.71 9.25 -13.33
N LYS A 50 5.55 8.67 -14.53
CA LYS A 50 5.90 7.27 -14.81
C LYS A 50 7.38 6.99 -14.53
N ILE A 51 8.25 7.94 -14.83
CA ILE A 51 9.69 7.82 -14.65
C ILE A 51 10.01 7.78 -13.16
N GLU A 52 9.46 8.72 -12.37
CA GLU A 52 9.64 8.72 -10.91
C GLU A 52 9.10 7.43 -10.29
N LYS A 53 7.93 6.96 -10.73
CA LYS A 53 7.37 5.68 -10.27
C LYS A 53 8.34 4.53 -10.52
N VAL A 54 8.93 4.44 -11.70
CA VAL A 54 9.90 3.38 -12.04
C VAL A 54 11.14 3.47 -11.16
N PHE A 55 11.74 4.67 -11.02
CA PHE A 55 12.90 4.86 -10.16
C PHE A 55 12.58 4.49 -8.71
N LEU A 56 11.50 5.02 -8.14
CA LEU A 56 11.08 4.73 -6.77
C LEU A 56 10.80 3.24 -6.58
N SER A 57 10.10 2.57 -7.50
CA SER A 57 9.87 1.12 -7.42
C SER A 57 11.18 0.32 -7.43
N ILE A 58 12.18 0.72 -8.23
CA ILE A 58 13.48 0.04 -8.25
C ILE A 58 14.16 0.13 -6.87
N PHE A 59 14.23 1.33 -6.28
CA PHE A 59 14.91 1.56 -5.01
C PHE A 59 14.13 1.10 -3.77
N GLU A 60 12.82 1.33 -3.71
CA GLU A 60 11.97 0.98 -2.56
C GLU A 60 11.55 -0.49 -2.54
N HIS A 61 11.37 -1.09 -3.71
CA HIS A 61 10.79 -2.43 -3.82
C HIS A 61 11.81 -3.45 -4.35
N TYR A 62 12.30 -3.26 -5.57
CA TYR A 62 12.97 -4.34 -6.30
C TYR A 62 14.39 -4.65 -5.84
N ILE A 63 15.22 -3.64 -5.55
CA ILE A 63 16.57 -3.87 -5.04
C ILE A 63 16.53 -4.57 -3.66
N PRO A 64 15.77 -4.08 -2.65
CA PRO A 64 15.63 -4.80 -1.40
C PRO A 64 15.08 -6.21 -1.58
N ALA A 65 14.07 -6.39 -2.45
CA ALA A 65 13.48 -7.69 -2.74
C ALA A 65 14.48 -8.69 -3.31
N ALA A 66 15.31 -8.27 -4.26
CA ALA A 66 16.34 -9.11 -4.86
C ALA A 66 17.37 -9.57 -3.81
N VAL A 67 17.82 -8.67 -2.93
CA VAL A 67 18.73 -9.02 -1.83
C VAL A 67 18.08 -10.02 -0.88
N MET A 68 16.82 -9.79 -0.50
CA MET A 68 16.09 -10.69 0.40
C MET A 68 15.85 -12.07 -0.21
N ASP A 69 15.51 -12.13 -1.49
CA ASP A 69 15.34 -13.39 -2.21
C ASP A 69 16.66 -14.14 -2.40
N LEU A 70 17.77 -13.43 -2.65
CA LEU A 70 19.10 -14.04 -2.64
C LEU A 70 19.42 -14.66 -1.27
N MET A 71 19.15 -13.95 -0.17
CA MET A 71 19.33 -14.50 1.18
C MET A 71 18.44 -15.72 1.45
N LEU A 72 17.24 -15.79 0.87
CA LEU A 72 16.38 -16.96 0.96
C LEU A 72 16.98 -18.13 0.19
N ILE A 73 17.43 -17.90 -1.04
CA ILE A 73 18.07 -18.92 -1.89
C ILE A 73 19.31 -19.50 -1.20
N LEU A 74 20.18 -18.65 -0.64
CA LEU A 74 21.37 -19.08 0.11
C LEU A 74 21.03 -19.91 1.35
N LYS A 75 19.81 -19.81 1.87
CA LYS A 75 19.29 -20.62 2.98
C LYS A 75 18.48 -21.83 2.51
N GLY A 76 18.53 -22.18 1.21
CA GLY A 76 17.76 -23.27 0.62
C GLY A 76 16.25 -23.01 0.57
N LYS A 77 15.81 -21.75 0.67
CA LYS A 77 14.40 -21.35 0.64
C LYS A 77 14.01 -20.78 -0.71
N LYS A 78 12.73 -20.91 -1.07
CA LYS A 78 12.18 -20.34 -2.30
C LYS A 78 12.16 -18.80 -2.21
N PRO A 79 12.64 -18.09 -3.26
CA PRO A 79 12.46 -16.65 -3.37
C PRO A 79 10.97 -16.32 -3.52
N LYS A 80 10.52 -15.20 -2.95
CA LYS A 80 9.11 -14.80 -2.94
C LYS A 80 8.88 -13.29 -2.85
N VAL A 81 9.85 -12.52 -2.38
CA VAL A 81 9.68 -11.08 -2.11
C VAL A 81 9.60 -10.30 -3.42
N PHE A 82 10.42 -10.64 -4.41
CA PHE A 82 10.36 -10.00 -5.73
C PHE A 82 9.03 -10.28 -6.43
N ALA A 83 8.55 -11.52 -6.35
CA ALA A 83 7.25 -11.91 -6.89
C ALA A 83 6.09 -11.16 -6.23
N LEU A 84 6.15 -10.97 -4.90
CA LEU A 84 5.18 -10.16 -4.17
C LEU A 84 5.12 -8.72 -4.69
N TYR A 85 6.27 -8.06 -4.87
CA TYR A 85 6.28 -6.69 -5.40
C TYR A 85 5.79 -6.59 -6.84
N ARG A 86 6.09 -7.57 -7.72
CA ARG A 86 5.48 -7.61 -9.07
C ARG A 86 3.95 -7.74 -9.01
N PHE A 87 3.44 -8.54 -8.08
CA PHE A 87 2.00 -8.64 -7.87
C PHE A 87 1.41 -7.30 -7.41
N LEU A 88 2.04 -6.65 -6.42
CA LEU A 88 1.60 -5.33 -5.93
C LEU A 88 1.65 -4.26 -7.04
N ASP A 89 2.69 -4.23 -7.88
CA ASP A 89 2.78 -3.31 -9.01
C ASP A 89 1.67 -3.55 -10.05
N ARG A 90 1.30 -4.81 -10.29
CA ARG A 90 0.15 -5.14 -11.15
C ARG A 90 -1.16 -4.65 -10.54
N ILE A 91 -1.39 -4.91 -9.25
CA ILE A 91 -2.61 -4.48 -8.56
C ILE A 91 -2.70 -2.95 -8.55
N THR A 92 -1.64 -2.24 -8.20
CA THR A 92 -1.62 -0.77 -8.24
C THR A 92 -1.80 -0.21 -9.65
N GLY A 93 -1.32 -0.92 -10.68
CA GLY A 93 -1.58 -0.59 -12.08
C GLY A 93 -3.07 -0.63 -12.43
N VAL A 94 -3.74 -1.74 -12.11
CA VAL A 94 -5.17 -1.90 -12.45
C VAL A 94 -6.09 -1.04 -11.60
N THR A 95 -5.71 -0.72 -10.35
CA THR A 95 -6.51 0.14 -9.47
C THR A 95 -6.21 1.63 -9.63
N SER A 96 -5.14 2.00 -10.35
CA SER A 96 -4.68 3.39 -10.47
C SER A 96 -5.78 4.37 -10.87
N TYR A 97 -6.66 4.00 -11.81
CA TYR A 97 -7.76 4.87 -12.24
C TYR A 97 -8.65 5.29 -11.07
N PHE A 98 -8.98 4.36 -10.17
CA PHE A 98 -9.88 4.61 -9.04
C PHE A 98 -9.18 5.24 -7.85
N THR A 99 -7.86 5.06 -7.71
CA THR A 99 -7.10 5.59 -6.58
C THR A 99 -6.50 6.98 -6.84
N THR A 100 -6.27 7.35 -8.10
CA THR A 100 -5.66 8.66 -8.46
C THR A 100 -6.65 9.65 -9.06
N LYS A 101 -7.83 9.20 -9.53
CA LYS A 101 -8.86 10.09 -10.06
C LYS A 101 -10.04 10.19 -9.12
N ARG A 102 -10.68 11.35 -9.11
CA ARG A 102 -11.99 11.50 -8.48
C ARG A 102 -13.02 10.79 -9.34
N VAL A 103 -13.70 9.81 -8.77
CA VAL A 103 -14.86 9.17 -9.36
C VAL A 103 -16.09 9.63 -8.58
N VAL A 104 -17.05 10.23 -9.28
CA VAL A 104 -18.33 10.66 -8.70
C VAL A 104 -19.39 9.71 -9.21
N PHE A 105 -20.12 9.08 -8.29
CA PHE A 105 -21.22 8.18 -8.61
C PHE A 105 -22.55 8.88 -8.39
N ALA A 106 -23.55 8.54 -9.21
CA ALA A 106 -24.94 8.90 -9.02
C ALA A 106 -25.46 8.21 -7.74
N THR A 107 -25.97 9.01 -6.80
CA THR A 107 -26.35 8.56 -5.44
C THR A 107 -27.80 8.89 -5.09
N GLU A 108 -28.59 9.33 -6.07
CA GLU A 108 -30.01 9.71 -5.92
C GLU A 108 -30.83 8.55 -5.33
N ASN A 109 -30.71 7.35 -5.89
CA ASN A 109 -31.44 6.18 -5.39
C ASN A 109 -31.01 5.78 -3.97
N LEU A 110 -29.77 6.05 -3.55
CA LEU A 110 -29.35 5.78 -2.16
C LEU A 110 -29.97 6.81 -1.19
N ARG A 111 -30.06 8.07 -1.60
CA ARG A 111 -30.74 9.13 -0.83
C ARG A 111 -32.24 8.86 -0.72
N ASP A 112 -32.86 8.40 -1.80
CA ASP A 112 -34.27 8.01 -1.81
C ASP A 112 -34.49 6.79 -0.91
N LEU A 113 -33.59 5.80 -0.93
CA LEU A 113 -33.65 4.65 -0.03
C LEU A 113 -33.62 5.08 1.44
N LYS A 114 -32.72 5.99 1.82
CA LYS A 114 -32.64 6.53 3.19
C LYS A 114 -33.97 7.11 3.66
N ASN A 115 -34.65 7.86 2.79
CA ASN A 115 -35.93 8.49 3.10
C ASN A 115 -37.12 7.50 3.07
N ALA A 116 -36.98 6.39 2.36
CA ALA A 116 -38.03 5.38 2.19
C ALA A 116 -38.07 4.30 3.28
N VAL A 117 -37.00 4.16 4.08
CA VAL A 117 -36.92 3.17 5.17
C VAL A 117 -37.13 3.83 6.54
N SER A 118 -37.49 3.03 7.55
CA SER A 118 -37.56 3.52 8.94
C SER A 118 -36.16 3.93 9.43
N PRO A 119 -36.06 4.85 10.42
CA PRO A 119 -34.77 5.27 10.97
C PRO A 119 -33.90 4.09 11.46
N GLU A 120 -34.52 3.10 12.11
CA GLU A 120 -33.84 1.87 12.57
C GLU A 120 -33.23 1.07 11.40
N LYS A 121 -33.96 0.92 10.29
CA LYS A 121 -33.45 0.24 9.09
C LYS A 121 -32.42 1.08 8.34
N ALA A 122 -32.57 2.40 8.34
CA ALA A 122 -31.61 3.32 7.74
C ALA A 122 -30.23 3.18 8.41
N GLU A 123 -30.22 2.99 9.74
CA GLU A 123 -29.04 2.74 10.56
C GLU A 123 -28.45 1.34 10.28
N GLU A 124 -29.27 0.29 10.26
CA GLU A 124 -28.81 -1.08 9.94
C GLU A 124 -28.19 -1.19 8.54
N LEU A 125 -28.74 -0.46 7.56
CA LEU A 125 -28.28 -0.46 6.18
C LEU A 125 -27.15 0.54 5.91
N TYR A 126 -26.74 1.33 6.91
CA TYR A 126 -25.72 2.38 6.77
C TYR A 126 -25.98 3.32 5.59
N THR A 127 -27.24 3.73 5.42
CA THR A 127 -27.66 4.55 4.26
C THR A 127 -27.10 5.97 4.27
N ASP A 128 -26.60 6.43 5.41
CA ASP A 128 -25.96 7.72 5.59
C ASP A 128 -24.56 7.58 6.16
N LEU A 129 -23.56 8.12 5.47
CA LEU A 129 -22.16 8.13 5.94
C LEU A 129 -21.69 9.55 6.28
N GLU A 130 -22.59 10.53 6.30
CA GLU A 130 -22.25 11.87 6.78
C GLU A 130 -21.81 11.79 8.25
N GLY A 131 -20.62 12.34 8.55
CA GLY A 131 -20.05 12.31 9.90
C GLY A 131 -19.35 11.00 10.29
N LEU A 132 -19.20 10.04 9.36
CA LEU A 132 -18.42 8.81 9.61
C LEU A 132 -16.99 9.14 10.08
N ASP A 133 -16.60 8.64 11.24
CA ASP A 133 -15.21 8.65 11.68
C ASP A 133 -14.41 7.60 10.88
N LEU A 134 -13.65 8.08 9.90
CA LEU A 134 -12.82 7.24 9.04
C LEU A 134 -11.73 6.47 9.80
N GLU A 135 -11.22 7.00 10.92
CA GLU A 135 -10.17 6.33 11.68
C GLU A 135 -10.75 5.19 12.53
N ASP A 136 -11.90 5.39 13.16
CA ASP A 136 -12.59 4.32 13.89
C ASP A 136 -13.09 3.23 12.93
N TYR A 137 -13.68 3.62 11.79
CA TYR A 137 -14.07 2.67 10.74
C TYR A 137 -12.87 1.86 10.22
N ALA A 138 -11.73 2.51 9.95
CA ALA A 138 -10.54 1.82 9.46
C ALA A 138 -9.90 0.90 10.51
N LYS A 139 -10.06 1.21 11.79
CA LYS A 139 -9.50 0.43 12.91
C LYS A 139 -10.09 -0.96 12.98
N ASP A 140 -11.40 -1.10 12.73
CA ASP A 140 -12.08 -2.39 12.73
C ASP A 140 -11.48 -3.38 11.72
N LEU A 141 -11.07 -2.89 10.56
CA LEU A 141 -10.37 -3.73 9.58
C LEU A 141 -9.06 -4.30 10.15
N VAL A 142 -8.27 -3.46 10.84
CA VAL A 142 -6.93 -3.84 11.31
C VAL A 142 -6.99 -4.67 12.59
N THR A 143 -7.93 -4.40 13.49
CA THR A 143 -8.16 -5.18 14.71
C THR A 143 -8.91 -6.48 14.45
N GLY A 144 -9.73 -6.53 13.40
CA GLY A 144 -10.43 -7.73 12.93
C GLY A 144 -9.53 -8.69 12.14
N ALA A 145 -8.53 -8.20 11.40
CA ALA A 145 -7.65 -9.05 10.58
C ALA A 145 -7.03 -10.27 11.31
N PRO A 146 -6.54 -10.16 12.56
CA PRO A 146 -6.07 -11.32 13.34
C PRO A 146 -7.11 -12.42 13.55
N GLN A 147 -8.41 -12.09 13.60
CA GLN A 147 -9.47 -13.07 13.78
C GLN A 147 -9.61 -14.01 12.57
N TYR A 148 -9.20 -13.54 11.38
CA TYR A 148 -9.39 -14.27 10.13
C TYR A 148 -8.12 -14.97 9.60
N ASP A 149 -6.91 -14.60 10.06
CA ASP A 149 -5.62 -15.15 9.57
C ASP A 149 -4.81 -15.93 10.64
N TRP A 150 -5.48 -16.48 11.65
CA TRP A 150 -4.88 -17.14 12.83
C TRP A 150 -4.06 -18.40 12.55
N LYS A 151 -4.18 -19.03 11.37
CA LYS A 151 -3.53 -20.32 11.10
C LYS A 151 -2.01 -20.23 10.90
N THR A 152 -1.45 -19.03 10.71
CA THR A 152 -0.06 -18.89 10.22
C THR A 152 0.85 -18.03 11.09
N ASP A 153 0.33 -17.05 11.83
CA ASP A 153 1.15 -16.17 12.66
C ASP A 153 1.08 -16.47 14.16
N LYS A 154 2.09 -17.17 14.68
CA LYS A 154 2.21 -17.51 16.10
C LYS A 154 2.90 -16.42 16.94
N LYS A 155 3.24 -15.26 16.37
CA LYS A 155 4.02 -14.23 17.05
C LYS A 155 3.13 -13.27 17.81
N SER A 156 3.56 -12.89 19.01
CA SER A 156 2.94 -11.79 19.74
C SER A 156 3.11 -10.47 18.96
N LYS A 157 2.22 -9.51 19.26
CA LYS A 157 2.30 -8.15 18.72
C LYS A 157 3.69 -7.51 18.89
N ALA A 158 4.31 -7.67 20.06
CA ALA A 158 5.62 -7.11 20.35
C ALA A 158 6.73 -7.74 19.49
N GLU A 159 6.71 -9.07 19.32
CA GLU A 159 7.65 -9.77 18.43
C GLU A 159 7.48 -9.35 16.97
N ARG A 160 6.24 -9.17 16.52
CA ARG A 160 5.92 -8.72 15.17
C ARG A 160 6.46 -7.29 14.93
N ILE A 161 6.23 -6.36 15.87
CA ILE A 161 6.80 -5.01 15.79
C ILE A 161 8.33 -5.06 15.73
N LYS A 162 8.98 -5.91 16.55
CA LYS A 162 10.45 -6.06 16.55
C LYS A 162 10.97 -6.58 15.20
N LEU A 163 10.29 -7.57 14.60
CA LEU A 163 10.65 -8.11 13.29
C LEU A 163 10.50 -7.05 12.19
N ILE A 164 9.38 -6.33 12.19
CA ILE A 164 9.13 -5.31 11.19
C ILE A 164 10.15 -4.17 11.30
N LYS A 165 10.49 -3.71 12.51
CA LYS A 165 11.55 -2.71 12.73
C LYS A 165 12.91 -3.21 12.23
N ARG A 166 13.24 -4.47 12.46
CA ARG A 166 14.49 -5.07 11.93
C ARG A 166 14.50 -5.09 10.40
N MET A 167 13.39 -5.51 9.77
CA MET A 167 13.28 -5.51 8.30
C MET A 167 13.30 -4.10 7.73
N TYR A 168 12.76 -3.12 8.45
CA TYR A 168 12.84 -1.72 8.11
C TYR A 168 14.31 -1.23 8.04
N TYR A 169 15.07 -1.35 9.14
CA TYR A 169 16.48 -0.93 9.14
C TYR A 169 17.33 -1.70 8.13
N PHE A 170 17.04 -2.99 7.94
CA PHE A 170 17.69 -3.78 6.90
C PHE A 170 17.42 -3.22 5.49
N THR A 171 16.17 -2.89 5.18
CA THR A 171 15.81 -2.30 3.89
C THR A 171 16.45 -0.94 3.70
N LEU A 172 16.42 -0.09 4.73
CA LEU A 172 17.05 1.23 4.71
C LEU A 172 18.55 1.13 4.45
N PHE A 173 19.23 0.18 5.10
CA PHE A 173 20.64 -0.07 4.86
C PHE A 173 20.92 -0.45 3.39
N ILE A 174 20.13 -1.36 2.81
CA ILE A 174 20.26 -1.73 1.40
C ILE A 174 20.02 -0.54 0.48
N GLN A 175 19.03 0.30 0.77
CA GLN A 175 18.72 1.49 -0.03
C GLN A 175 19.87 2.50 -0.01
N VAL A 176 20.38 2.84 1.18
CA VAL A 176 21.53 3.75 1.34
C VAL A 176 22.76 3.19 0.62
N LEU A 177 23.05 1.90 0.79
CA LEU A 177 24.17 1.25 0.09
C LEU A 177 24.00 1.30 -1.44
N SER A 178 22.78 1.12 -1.94
CA SER A 178 22.48 1.18 -3.37
C SER A 178 22.69 2.57 -3.94
N ILE A 179 22.32 3.61 -3.19
CA ILE A 179 22.56 5.01 -3.58
C ILE A 179 24.07 5.31 -3.59
N ILE A 180 24.80 4.89 -2.56
CA ILE A 180 26.27 5.04 -2.50
C ILE A 180 26.93 4.34 -3.70
N LEU A 181 26.52 3.11 -3.99
CA LEU A 181 27.04 2.34 -5.11
C LEU A 181 26.73 3.03 -6.45
N LEU A 182 25.52 3.56 -6.63
CA LEU A 182 25.16 4.31 -7.82
C LEU A 182 26.09 5.51 -8.01
N PHE A 183 26.28 6.33 -6.99
CA PHE A 183 27.19 7.49 -7.08
C PHE A 183 28.63 7.08 -7.37
N TRP A 184 29.11 5.99 -6.76
CA TRP A 184 30.44 5.47 -7.03
C TRP A 184 30.60 5.01 -8.49
N VAL A 185 29.62 4.28 -9.04
CA VAL A 185 29.62 3.86 -10.46
C VAL A 185 29.61 5.07 -11.38
N LEU A 186 28.78 6.07 -11.11
CA LEU A 186 28.72 7.30 -11.90
C LEU A 186 30.04 8.07 -11.86
N TYR A 187 30.67 8.17 -10.68
CA TYR A 187 31.98 8.80 -10.53
C TYR A 187 33.07 8.04 -11.29
N ALA A 188 33.11 6.71 -11.18
CA ALA A 188 34.06 5.87 -11.90
C ALA A 188 33.88 5.99 -13.43
N ALA A 189 32.64 6.01 -13.91
CA ALA A 189 32.33 6.21 -15.33
C ALA A 189 32.76 7.60 -15.81
N PHE A 190 32.49 8.65 -15.03
CA PHE A 190 32.94 10.01 -15.34
C PHE A 190 34.46 10.10 -15.43
N ARG A 191 35.18 9.52 -14.47
CA ARG A 191 36.65 9.45 -14.48
C ARG A 191 37.15 8.72 -15.73
N LEU A 192 36.54 7.60 -16.09
CA LEU A 192 36.92 6.82 -17.27
C LEU A 192 36.73 7.64 -18.55
N VAL A 193 35.59 8.30 -18.71
CA VAL A 193 35.31 9.17 -19.87
C VAL A 193 36.26 10.37 -19.93
N ALA A 194 36.54 11.01 -18.79
CA ALA A 194 37.45 12.15 -18.72
C ALA A 194 38.91 11.78 -19.06
N HIS A 195 39.29 10.50 -18.94
CA HIS A 195 40.62 9.99 -19.31
C HIS A 195 40.66 9.33 -20.69
N LEU A 196 39.54 9.25 -21.44
CA LEU A 196 39.57 8.80 -22.82
C LEU A 196 40.22 9.90 -23.68
N PRO A 197 41.29 9.61 -24.44
CA PRO A 197 41.82 10.57 -25.39
C PRO A 197 40.73 10.83 -26.45
N PHE A 198 40.31 12.08 -26.60
CA PHE A 198 39.52 12.47 -27.76
C PHE A 198 40.39 12.22 -28.99
N SER A 199 40.09 11.14 -29.73
CA SER A 199 40.69 10.95 -31.05
C SER A 199 40.06 11.97 -31.99
N ASN A 200 40.86 12.97 -32.38
CA ASN A 200 40.60 13.85 -33.51
C ASN A 200 41.05 13.17 -34.80
#